data_AF-A0A529MF65-F1
#
_entry.id   AF-A0A529MF65-F1
#
_cell.length_a   1.000
_cell.length_b   1.000
_cell.length_c   1.000
_cell.angle_alpha   90.00
_cell.angle_beta   90.00
_cell.angle_gamma   90.00
#
_symmetry.space_group_name_H-M   'P 1'
#
loop_
_entity.id
_entity.type
_entity.pdbx_description
1 polymer ?
#
loop_
_entity_poly.entity_id
_entity_poly.type
_entity_poly.pdbx_seq_one_letter_code
_entity_poly.pdbx_strand_id
1 'polypeptide(L)'
;TFIDFCALEANSGRVASLKVLTTPEDPGAELMTGLTLLGEREGFDPTHMTRFVHGTTVGINTIIQRKGAPLALFTNAGFEDVIELARLRM
;
A
#
# COMPACT_ATOMS: atom_id res chain seq x y z
N THR A 1 7.10 -10.73 5.76
CA THR A 1 5.83 -10.71 5.01
C THR A 1 6.13 -10.58 3.53
N PHE A 2 5.13 -10.73 2.65
CA PHE A 2 5.29 -10.64 1.19
C PHE A 2 4.41 -9.53 0.64
N ILE A 3 4.82 -8.96 -0.49
CA ILE A 3 3.94 -8.21 -1.40
C ILE A 3 3.40 -9.18 -2.46
N ASP A 4 2.14 -8.97 -2.83
CA ASP A 4 1.44 -9.75 -3.84
C ASP A 4 1.28 -8.94 -5.12
N PHE A 5 1.65 -9.55 -6.25
CA PHE A 5 1.43 -9.01 -7.58
C PHE A 5 0.38 -9.83 -8.32
N CYS A 6 -0.46 -9.13 -9.09
CA CYS A 6 -1.40 -9.72 -10.03
C CYS A 6 -1.39 -8.88 -11.31
N ALA A 7 -1.10 -9.53 -12.43
CA ALA A 7 -1.08 -8.92 -13.76
C ALA A 7 -2.20 -9.52 -14.61
N LEU A 8 -2.89 -8.67 -15.38
CA LEU A 8 -3.97 -9.06 -16.29
C LEU A 8 -3.69 -8.50 -17.69
N GLU A 9 -3.61 -9.38 -18.68
CA GLU A 9 -3.57 -8.99 -20.09
C GLU A 9 -5.01 -8.84 -20.61
N ALA A 10 -5.45 -7.60 -20.86
CA ALA A 10 -6.84 -7.31 -21.19
C ALA A 10 -7.34 -7.99 -22.48
N ASN A 11 -6.46 -8.18 -23.47
CA ASN A 11 -6.83 -8.74 -24.77
C ASN A 11 -7.03 -10.26 -24.72
N SER A 12 -6.17 -10.98 -24.01
CA SER A 12 -6.19 -12.45 -23.93
C SER A 12 -6.93 -12.98 -22.69
N GLY A 13 -7.11 -12.13 -21.67
CA GLY A 13 -7.60 -12.54 -20.35
C GLY A 13 -6.55 -13.28 -19.51
N ARG A 14 -5.30 -13.37 -19.95
CA ARG A 14 -4.23 -14.06 -19.22
C ARG A 14 -3.94 -13.35 -17.90
N VAL A 15 -3.85 -14.14 -16.82
CA VAL A 15 -3.50 -13.66 -15.49
C VAL A 15 -2.19 -14.31 -15.05
N ALA A 16 -1.30 -13.53 -14.45
CA ALA A 16 -0.14 -14.04 -13.72
C ALA A 16 -0.07 -13.42 -12.33
N SER A 17 0.53 -14.16 -11.39
CA SER A 17 0.71 -13.73 -10.01
C SER A 17 2.11 -14.02 -9.53
N LEU A 18 2.66 -13.11 -8.73
CA LEU A 18 4.00 -13.24 -8.16
C LEU A 18 3.97 -12.82 -6.69
N LYS A 19 4.71 -13.53 -5.84
CA LYS A 19 4.99 -13.12 -4.47
C LYS A 19 6.44 -12.69 -4.36
N VAL A 20 6.67 -11.50 -3.80
CA VAL A 20 8.01 -10.97 -3.54
C VAL A 20 8.15 -10.71 -2.05
N LEU A 21 9.30 -11.07 -1.48
CA LEU A 21 9.57 -10.82 -0.07
C LEU A 21 9.60 -9.30 0.17
N THR A 22 8.85 -8.81 1.15
CA THR A 22 8.85 -7.40 1.53
C THR A 22 10.19 -7.03 2.17
N THR A 23 10.67 -5.81 1.92
CA THR A 23 11.81 -5.22 2.62
C THR A 23 11.30 -4.31 3.74
N PRO A 24 11.27 -4.75 5.01
CA PRO A 24 10.64 -3.96 6.09
C PRO A 24 11.32 -2.62 6.36
N GLU A 25 12.61 -2.51 6.06
CA GLU A 25 13.42 -1.32 6.30
C GLU A 25 13.20 -0.24 5.24
N ASP A 26 12.73 -0.62 4.05
CA ASP A 26 12.44 0.26 2.91
C ASP A 26 11.15 -0.19 2.20
N PRO A 27 9.97 0.04 2.80
CA PRO A 27 8.70 -0.43 2.26
C PRO A 27 8.44 0.13 0.86
N GLY A 28 8.24 -0.75 -0.11
CA GLY A 28 7.99 -0.39 -1.50
C GLY A 28 9.20 -0.56 -2.41
N ALA A 29 10.42 -0.75 -1.87
CA ALA A 29 11.59 -1.08 -2.67
C ALA A 29 11.41 -2.39 -3.45
N GLU A 30 10.65 -3.34 -2.89
CA GLU A 30 10.30 -4.60 -3.53
C GLU A 30 9.44 -4.45 -4.78
N LEU A 31 8.85 -3.27 -5.01
CA LEU A 31 7.96 -3.02 -6.14
C LEU A 31 8.69 -3.19 -7.48
N MET A 32 9.87 -2.58 -7.59
CA MET A 32 10.69 -2.63 -8.80
C MET A 32 11.16 -4.07 -9.07
N THR A 33 11.56 -4.78 -8.04
CA THR A 33 11.93 -6.20 -8.13
C THR A 33 10.76 -7.03 -8.68
N GLY A 34 9.54 -6.83 -8.18
CA GLY A 34 8.39 -7.59 -8.66
C GLY A 34 7.97 -7.24 -10.09
N LEU A 35 8.06 -5.97 -10.50
CA LEU A 35 7.81 -5.57 -11.88
C LEU A 35 8.83 -6.19 -12.86
N THR A 36 10.11 -6.19 -12.50
CA THR A 36 11.15 -6.86 -13.29
C THR A 36 10.88 -8.37 -13.40
N LEU A 37 10.59 -9.03 -12.28
CA LEU A 37 10.32 -10.47 -12.26
C LEU A 37 9.05 -10.85 -13.05
N LEU A 38 8.01 -10.00 -13.06
CA LEU A 38 6.82 -10.19 -13.90
C LEU A 38 7.18 -10.13 -15.40
N GLY A 39 8.04 -9.20 -15.80
CA GLY A 39 8.54 -9.13 -17.16
C GLY A 39 9.36 -10.36 -17.55
N GLU A 40 10.34 -10.71 -16.72
CA GLU A 40 11.29 -11.80 -17.00
C GLU A 40 10.65 -13.20 -16.97
N ARG A 41 9.75 -13.47 -16.02
CA ARG A 41 9.21 -14.82 -15.80
C ARG A 41 7.88 -15.04 -16.51
N GLU A 42 7.05 -14.00 -16.58
CA GLU A 42 5.67 -14.10 -17.04
C GLU A 42 5.44 -13.36 -18.36
N GLY A 43 6.46 -12.69 -18.92
CA GLY A 43 6.36 -11.93 -20.16
C GLY A 43 5.46 -10.70 -20.07
N PHE A 44 5.18 -10.20 -18.86
CA PHE A 44 4.41 -8.96 -18.66
C PHE A 44 5.35 -7.77 -18.60
N ASP A 45 5.65 -7.16 -19.74
CA ASP A 45 6.46 -5.94 -19.80
C ASP A 45 5.71 -4.76 -19.15
N PRO A 46 6.23 -4.18 -18.04
CA PRO A 46 5.60 -3.06 -17.36
C PRO A 46 5.43 -1.81 -18.24
N THR A 47 6.23 -1.65 -19.30
CA THR A 47 6.13 -0.49 -20.22
C THR A 47 4.83 -0.49 -21.03
N HIS A 48 4.18 -1.64 -21.17
CA HIS A 48 2.89 -1.80 -21.84
C HIS A 48 1.69 -1.66 -20.88
N MET A 49 1.93 -1.44 -19.59
CA MET A 49 0.89 -1.35 -18.57
C MET A 49 0.10 -0.05 -18.69
N THR A 50 -1.21 -0.16 -18.92
CA THR A 50 -2.11 1.00 -19.05
C THR A 50 -2.74 1.42 -17.72
N ARG A 51 -2.73 0.54 -16.72
CA ARG A 51 -3.28 0.80 -15.38
C ARG A 51 -2.45 0.08 -14.33
N PHE A 52 -2.08 0.82 -13.29
CA PHE A 52 -1.36 0.30 -12.13
C PHE A 52 -2.15 0.62 -10.86
N VAL A 53 -2.28 -0.37 -9.97
CA VAL A 53 -2.94 -0.21 -8.67
C VAL A 53 -2.00 -0.77 -7.61
N HIS A 54 -1.60 0.07 -6.66
CA HIS A 54 -0.78 -0.34 -5.53
C HIS A 54 -1.60 -0.28 -4.25
N GLY A 55 -1.92 -1.45 -3.69
CA GLY A 55 -2.50 -1.58 -2.37
C GLY A 55 -1.42 -1.85 -1.33
N THR A 56 -1.45 -1.13 -0.21
CA THR A 56 -0.50 -1.33 0.90
C THR A 56 -1.22 -1.35 2.24
N THR A 57 -0.66 -2.10 3.19
CA THR A 57 -1.13 -2.17 4.58
C THR A 57 -0.36 -1.24 5.51
N VAL A 58 0.62 -0.47 5.02
CA VAL A 58 1.44 0.43 5.85
C VAL A 58 0.55 1.39 6.65
N GLY A 59 -0.38 2.09 5.99
CA GLY A 59 -1.23 3.09 6.67
C GLY A 59 -2.09 2.52 7.80
N ILE A 60 -2.77 1.40 7.57
CA ILE A 60 -3.59 0.77 8.61
C ILE A 60 -2.73 0.20 9.74
N ASN A 61 -1.57 -0.37 9.42
CA ASN A 61 -0.64 -0.88 10.43
C ASN A 61 -0.03 0.25 11.25
N THR A 62 0.23 1.42 10.68
CA THR A 62 0.68 2.61 11.41
C THR A 62 -0.34 3.02 12.47
N ILE A 63 -1.63 3.01 12.14
CA ILE A 63 -2.73 3.33 13.07
C ILE A 63 -2.83 2.26 14.16
N ILE A 64 -2.93 0.98 13.78
CA ILE A 64 -3.09 -0.15 14.72
C ILE A 64 -1.91 -0.22 15.69
N GLN A 65 -0.67 -0.06 15.20
CA GLN A 65 0.53 -0.12 16.01
C GLN A 65 0.83 1.18 16.75
N ARG A 66 0.06 2.25 16.51
CA ARG A 66 0.30 3.61 17.05
C ARG A 66 1.73 4.10 16.81
N LYS A 67 2.29 3.80 15.63
CA LYS A 67 3.64 4.19 15.20
C LYS A 67 3.64 5.34 14.20
N GLY A 68 2.72 6.29 14.37
CA GLY A 68 2.67 7.51 13.57
C GLY A 68 3.72 8.53 13.99
N ALA A 69 3.84 9.60 13.21
CA ALA A 69 4.59 10.78 13.63
C ALA A 69 3.93 11.42 14.88
N PRO A 70 4.69 12.15 15.71
CA PRO A 70 4.11 13.02 16.73
C PRO A 70 3.21 14.07 16.06
N LEU A 71 1.98 14.20 16.53
CA LEU A 71 0.98 15.14 15.99
C LEU A 71 0.43 16.02 17.11
N ALA A 72 -0.10 17.18 16.73
CA ALA A 72 -0.84 18.08 17.61
C ALA A 72 -2.19 18.43 16.99
N LEU A 73 -3.22 18.56 17.83
CA LEU A 73 -4.53 19.09 17.45
C LEU A 73 -4.58 20.57 17.83
N PHE A 74 -4.86 21.43 16.86
CA PHE A 74 -5.25 22.82 17.11
C PHE A 74 -6.76 22.92 17.00
N THR A 75 -7.41 23.44 18.04
CA THR A 75 -8.86 23.51 18.13
C THR A 75 -9.30 24.78 18.87
N ASN A 76 -10.61 25.02 18.91
CA ASN A 76 -11.22 26.13 19.63
C ASN A 76 -11.17 25.89 21.14
N ALA A 77 -11.09 26.99 21.90
CA ALA A 77 -11.18 26.93 23.36
C ALA A 77 -12.50 26.25 23.79
N GLY A 78 -12.40 25.24 24.66
CA GLY A 78 -13.52 24.41 25.12
C GLY A 78 -13.82 23.17 24.27
N PHE A 79 -12.97 22.84 23.28
CA PHE A 79 -13.07 21.63 22.44
C PHE A 79 -11.78 20.79 22.42
N GLU A 80 -10.90 21.01 23.39
CA GLU A 80 -9.59 20.36 23.49
C GLU A 80 -9.67 18.83 23.69
N ASP A 81 -10.77 18.33 24.24
CA ASP A 81 -11.01 16.92 24.61
C ASP A 81 -11.86 16.13 23.58
N VAL A 82 -12.08 16.71 22.39
CA VAL A 82 -13.05 16.19 21.42
C VAL A 82 -12.71 14.79 20.89
N ILE A 83 -11.41 14.48 20.73
CA ILE A 83 -10.95 13.17 20.24
C ILE A 83 -11.11 12.11 21.34
N GLU A 84 -10.84 12.48 22.59
CA GLU A 84 -10.98 11.62 23.78
C GLU A 84 -12.43 11.29 24.08
N LEU A 85 -13.33 12.27 23.95
CA LEU A 85 -14.75 12.08 24.15
C LEU A 85 -15.35 11.12 23.10
N ALA A 86 -14.83 11.13 21.87
CA ALA A 86 -15.25 10.25 20.77
C ALA A 86 -16.78 10.25 20.50
N ARG A 87 -17.46 11.37 20.77
CA ARG A 87 -18.93 11.50 20.62
C ARG A 87 -19.36 12.07 19.27
N LEU A 88 -18.43 12.55 18.45
CA LEU A 88 -18.74 13.00 17.09
C LEU A 88 -18.98 11.77 16.21
N ARG A 89 -20.25 11.58 15.84
CA ARG A 89 -20.59 10.76 14.67
C ARG A 89 -20.19 11.55 13.42
N MET A 90 -19.11 11.13 12.78
CA MET A 90 -18.83 11.48 11.38
C MET A 90 -19.81 10.76 10.46
#